data_AF-A0A1V4X856-F1
#
_entry.id   AF-A0A1V4X856-F1
#
_cell.length_a   1.000
_cell.length_b   1.000
_cell.length_c   1.000
_cell.angle_alpha   90.00
_cell.angle_beta   90.00
_cell.angle_gamma   90.00
#
_symmetry.space_group_name_H-M   'P 1'
#
loop_
_entity.id
_entity.type
_entity.pdbx_description
1 polymer ?
#
loop_
_entity_poly.entity_id
_entity_poly.type
_entity_poly.pdbx_seq_one_letter_code
_entity_poly.pdbx_strand_id
1 'polypeptide(L)'
;MKIEENTSWSCAHGIERWRSDCGCNSGGHGGWNQAWRRPLRDALDWLRDELARAYEEKASHYLHDPWAARNDYIDVILDRDRETVDEFFTKHGRRVLAGDERTEALKLLESQRHALLMYTSCGWFFDEISGIETVQIIQYAGRAIQLIAEVSGDDRERTFRSLLEKAKSNIPEQGDGARIFDRFVTPVVIDLKKVAVHYAVSSVMEDFGDRTEIYSYTVDKEEYFRIAAGRTTLAIGRVLVASGITGDSERISFALLHMGGHAFNGGAREYLGEEGFQSMRTEITAAFERGDFADVFHLMDHHFGMHNYSFTSLFRDRQHAVMNLLLKDTYEKYEVVYRELFEGERILMNFFREAGMTVPNVFRAAAEFILNLDLRKAFSQDPLDANRIRALVKEVEKWGVGYDTVQMERIIRKRLEGRMSLLQTNPSDIALIEAVKTSAELSRLLPIEVNLWEVQNIYYSMARSVYKNMVKEASGNRPEAVQWVKAFVDLGEKLGFDIGSIPGR
;
A
#
# COMPACT_ATOMS: atom_id res chain seq x y z
N MET A 1 -39.72 -14.55 -19.89
CA MET A 1 -38.96 -13.56 -19.09
C MET A 1 -38.51 -12.47 -20.04
N LYS A 2 -38.82 -11.20 -19.73
CA LYS A 2 -38.29 -10.04 -20.46
C LYS A 2 -37.40 -9.28 -19.49
N ILE A 3 -36.22 -8.89 -19.94
CA ILE A 3 -35.29 -8.03 -19.17
C ILE A 3 -35.55 -6.61 -19.65
N GLU A 4 -35.75 -5.68 -18.72
CA GLU A 4 -35.83 -4.26 -19.04
C GLU A 4 -34.41 -3.72 -19.27
N GLU A 5 -34.21 -3.04 -20.39
CA GLU A 5 -32.93 -2.42 -20.74
C GLU A 5 -32.48 -1.42 -19.68
N ASN A 6 -31.16 -1.31 -19.47
CA ASN A 6 -30.57 -0.37 -18.51
C ASN A 6 -31.04 -0.54 -17.06
N THR A 7 -31.47 -1.75 -16.67
CA THR A 7 -31.75 -2.09 -15.27
C THR A 7 -30.48 -2.51 -14.51
N SER A 8 -30.52 -2.41 -13.18
CA SER A 8 -29.47 -2.95 -12.32
C SER A 8 -30.05 -3.52 -11.03
N TRP A 9 -29.32 -4.42 -10.40
CA TRP A 9 -29.68 -5.02 -9.11
C TRP A 9 -29.51 -4.09 -7.91
N SER A 10 -28.79 -2.96 -8.06
CA SER A 10 -28.33 -2.11 -6.95
C SER A 10 -28.69 -0.63 -7.09
N CYS A 11 -29.49 -0.28 -8.10
CA CYS A 11 -30.04 1.05 -8.28
C CYS A 11 -31.49 0.96 -8.78
N ALA A 12 -32.42 1.52 -7.98
CA ALA A 12 -33.84 1.57 -8.31
C ALA A 12 -34.14 2.38 -9.59
N HIS A 13 -33.19 3.21 -10.02
CA HIS A 13 -33.24 4.02 -11.23
C HIS A 13 -32.44 3.39 -12.38
N GLY A 14 -32.37 2.06 -12.45
CA GLY A 14 -31.61 1.37 -13.50
C GLY A 14 -30.11 1.58 -13.38
N ILE A 15 -29.44 2.09 -14.42
CA ILE A 15 -28.00 2.38 -14.41
C ILE A 15 -27.65 3.83 -14.06
N GLU A 16 -28.61 4.65 -13.64
CA GLU A 16 -28.34 6.07 -13.37
C GLU A 16 -27.27 6.30 -12.30
N ARG A 17 -27.11 5.36 -11.35
CA ARG A 17 -26.03 5.42 -10.33
C ARG A 17 -24.64 5.62 -10.96
N TRP A 18 -24.39 5.12 -12.17
CA TRP A 18 -23.09 5.20 -12.84
C TRP A 18 -22.99 6.32 -13.89
N ARG A 19 -23.97 7.24 -13.95
CA ARG A 19 -23.94 8.34 -14.93
C ARG A 19 -24.58 9.67 -14.49
N SER A 20 -25.45 9.68 -13.49
CA SER A 20 -26.22 10.86 -13.10
C SER A 20 -26.51 10.92 -11.60
N ASP A 21 -27.04 12.07 -11.18
CA ASP A 21 -27.53 12.26 -9.82
C ASP A 21 -28.93 11.68 -9.66
N CYS A 22 -29.01 10.36 -9.47
CA CYS A 22 -30.26 9.67 -9.16
C CYS A 22 -30.57 9.60 -7.66
N GLY A 23 -29.80 10.32 -6.83
CA GLY A 23 -29.92 10.29 -5.37
C GLY A 23 -29.47 8.98 -4.70
N CYS A 24 -29.08 7.95 -5.45
CA CYS A 24 -28.53 6.73 -4.87
C CYS A 24 -27.11 6.97 -4.36
N ASN A 25 -26.95 6.82 -3.04
CA ASN A 25 -25.71 7.03 -2.29
C ASN A 25 -25.49 5.89 -1.27
N SER A 26 -24.37 5.91 -0.56
CA SER A 26 -24.00 4.92 0.47
C SER A 26 -24.65 5.18 1.83
N GLY A 27 -25.33 6.33 1.99
CA GLY A 27 -26.03 6.73 3.21
C GLY A 27 -25.14 7.32 4.29
N GLY A 28 -23.83 7.51 4.03
CA GLY A 28 -22.85 7.95 5.02
C GLY A 28 -22.96 9.43 5.41
N HIS A 29 -23.47 10.29 4.52
CA HIS A 29 -23.46 11.74 4.72
C HIS A 29 -24.78 12.41 4.28
N GLY A 30 -25.59 12.83 5.26
CA GLY A 30 -26.81 13.60 5.01
C GLY A 30 -26.49 14.99 4.45
N GLY A 31 -26.87 15.24 3.19
CA GLY A 31 -26.68 16.53 2.51
C GLY A 31 -25.75 16.50 1.30
N TRP A 32 -25.07 15.38 1.05
CA TRP A 32 -24.25 15.20 -0.14
C TRP A 32 -25.11 14.81 -1.34
N ASN A 33 -24.68 15.24 -2.53
CA ASN A 33 -25.33 14.94 -3.80
C ASN A 33 -24.35 14.28 -4.79
N GLN A 34 -24.90 13.77 -5.89
CA GLN A 34 -24.15 13.02 -6.89
C GLN A 34 -24.08 13.76 -8.24
N ALA A 35 -24.27 15.08 -8.22
CA ALA A 35 -24.23 15.93 -9.40
C ALA A 35 -22.88 15.90 -10.14
N TRP A 36 -21.80 15.54 -9.44
CA TRP A 36 -20.46 15.37 -10.01
C TRP A 36 -20.35 14.20 -11.00
N ARG A 37 -21.24 13.18 -10.91
CA ARG A 37 -21.17 11.99 -11.77
C ARG A 37 -21.33 12.36 -13.25
N ARG A 38 -22.32 13.19 -13.59
CA ARG A 38 -22.57 13.52 -15.00
C ARG A 38 -21.37 14.24 -15.65
N PRO A 39 -20.83 15.32 -15.07
CA PRO A 39 -19.63 15.96 -15.62
C PRO A 39 -18.40 15.06 -15.67
N LEU A 40 -18.17 14.20 -14.67
CA LEU A 40 -17.09 13.21 -14.73
C LEU A 40 -17.29 12.25 -15.91
N ARG A 41 -18.52 11.77 -16.12
CA ARG A 41 -18.84 10.86 -17.21
C ARG A 41 -18.60 11.49 -18.56
N ASP A 42 -19.06 12.73 -18.74
CA ASP A 42 -18.85 13.50 -19.96
C ASP A 42 -17.35 13.71 -20.24
N ALA A 43 -16.53 13.96 -19.21
CA ALA A 43 -15.07 14.09 -19.35
C ALA A 43 -14.40 12.77 -19.77
N LEU A 44 -14.81 11.64 -19.19
CA LEU A 44 -14.29 10.31 -19.53
C LEU A 44 -14.77 9.83 -20.90
N ASP A 45 -16.00 10.14 -21.29
CA ASP A 45 -16.55 9.81 -22.62
C ASP A 45 -15.78 10.59 -23.70
N TRP A 46 -15.53 11.89 -23.48
CA TRP A 46 -14.67 12.69 -24.35
C TRP A 46 -13.26 12.09 -24.47
N LEU A 47 -12.63 11.75 -23.34
CA LEU A 47 -11.28 11.20 -23.34
C LEU A 47 -11.23 9.85 -24.07
N ARG A 48 -12.21 8.96 -23.85
CA ARG A 48 -12.32 7.68 -24.56
C ARG A 48 -12.32 7.89 -26.07
N ASP A 49 -13.17 8.81 -26.55
CA ASP A 49 -13.34 9.03 -27.98
C ASP A 49 -12.07 9.63 -28.62
N GLU A 50 -11.40 10.54 -27.92
CA GLU A 50 -10.11 11.09 -28.37
C GLU A 50 -8.98 10.05 -28.34
N LEU A 51 -8.92 9.19 -27.33
CA LEU A 51 -7.96 8.09 -27.26
C LEU A 51 -8.21 7.06 -28.36
N ALA A 52 -9.47 6.73 -28.65
CA ALA A 52 -9.83 5.79 -29.70
C ALA A 52 -9.37 6.27 -31.08
N ARG A 53 -9.59 7.55 -31.40
CA ARG A 53 -9.12 8.16 -32.66
C ARG A 53 -7.60 8.12 -32.77
N ALA A 54 -6.90 8.59 -31.74
CA ALA A 54 -5.44 8.62 -31.73
C ALA A 54 -4.84 7.21 -31.81
N TYR A 55 -5.47 6.24 -31.12
CA TYR A 55 -5.08 4.85 -31.18
C TYR A 55 -5.22 4.27 -32.58
N GLU A 56 -6.39 4.39 -33.21
CA GLU A 56 -6.64 3.85 -34.54
C GLU A 56 -5.68 4.45 -35.58
N GLU A 57 -5.48 5.76 -35.55
CA GLU A 57 -4.56 6.46 -36.45
C GLU A 57 -3.12 5.96 -36.27
N LYS A 58 -2.58 6.01 -35.05
CA LYS A 58 -1.17 5.70 -34.80
C LYS A 58 -0.90 4.19 -34.87
N ALA A 59 -1.73 3.37 -34.23
CA ALA A 59 -1.53 1.93 -34.20
C ALA A 59 -1.65 1.28 -35.58
N SER A 60 -2.39 1.88 -36.52
CA SER A 60 -2.45 1.39 -37.90
C SER A 60 -1.11 1.40 -38.63
N HIS A 61 -0.11 2.16 -38.16
CA HIS A 61 1.25 2.13 -38.71
C HIS A 61 2.02 0.86 -38.29
N TYR A 62 1.65 0.27 -37.14
CA TYR A 62 2.35 -0.86 -36.53
C TYR A 62 1.58 -2.18 -36.62
N LEU A 63 0.24 -2.13 -36.57
CA LEU A 63 -0.66 -3.28 -36.42
C LEU A 63 -1.59 -3.42 -37.62
N HIS A 64 -1.82 -4.65 -38.08
CA HIS A 64 -2.69 -4.93 -39.24
C HIS A 64 -4.13 -4.49 -38.97
N ASP A 65 -4.69 -4.94 -37.84
CA ASP A 65 -5.99 -4.56 -37.31
C ASP A 65 -5.81 -4.11 -35.85
N PRO A 66 -5.79 -2.80 -35.59
CA PRO A 66 -5.61 -2.27 -34.24
C PRO A 66 -6.68 -2.77 -33.25
N TRP A 67 -7.95 -2.83 -33.65
CA TRP A 67 -9.02 -3.19 -32.71
C TRP A 67 -9.02 -4.68 -32.37
N ALA A 68 -8.69 -5.55 -33.33
CA ALA A 68 -8.45 -6.96 -33.04
C ALA A 68 -7.24 -7.15 -32.12
N ALA A 69 -6.12 -6.46 -32.40
CA ALA A 69 -4.94 -6.51 -31.55
C ALA A 69 -5.22 -6.01 -30.12
N ARG A 70 -6.03 -4.95 -29.96
CA ARG A 70 -6.45 -4.47 -28.64
C ARG A 70 -7.22 -5.52 -27.83
N ASN A 71 -8.09 -6.29 -28.48
CA ASN A 71 -8.86 -7.34 -27.81
C ASN A 71 -7.96 -8.53 -27.41
N ASP A 72 -7.06 -8.93 -28.30
CA ASP A 72 -6.12 -10.04 -28.08
C ASP A 72 -4.98 -9.65 -27.12
N TYR A 73 -4.81 -8.36 -26.82
CA TYR A 73 -3.80 -7.86 -25.87
C TYR A 73 -3.99 -8.37 -24.43
N ILE A 74 -5.13 -9.00 -24.12
CA ILE A 74 -5.34 -9.68 -22.84
C ILE A 74 -4.26 -10.73 -22.56
N ASP A 75 -3.77 -11.43 -23.58
CA ASP A 75 -2.74 -12.47 -23.41
C ASP A 75 -1.44 -11.85 -22.86
N VAL A 76 -1.04 -10.69 -23.39
CA VAL A 76 0.12 -9.92 -22.90
C VAL A 76 -0.15 -9.32 -21.51
N ILE A 77 -1.39 -8.96 -21.20
CA ILE A 77 -1.72 -8.43 -19.85
C ILE A 77 -1.58 -9.53 -18.79
N LEU A 78 -1.96 -10.76 -19.12
CA LEU A 78 -1.89 -11.93 -18.24
C LEU A 78 -0.47 -12.43 -18.07
N ASP A 79 0.34 -12.34 -19.13
CA ASP A 79 1.75 -12.72 -19.12
C ASP A 79 2.60 -11.76 -19.96
N ARG A 80 3.57 -11.11 -19.31
CA ARG A 80 4.44 -10.08 -19.92
C ARG A 80 5.81 -10.60 -20.27
N ASP A 81 5.99 -11.91 -20.26
CA ASP A 81 7.23 -12.52 -20.68
C ASP A 81 7.55 -12.19 -22.14
N ARG A 82 8.86 -12.16 -22.43
CA ARG A 82 9.36 -11.74 -23.74
C ARG A 82 8.79 -12.59 -24.88
N GLU A 83 8.62 -13.89 -24.65
CA GLU A 83 8.06 -14.82 -25.64
C GLU A 83 6.61 -14.47 -25.98
N THR A 84 5.77 -14.22 -24.97
CA THR A 84 4.36 -13.81 -25.14
C THR A 84 4.23 -12.50 -25.91
N VAL A 85 5.09 -11.53 -25.62
CA VAL A 85 5.14 -10.24 -26.36
C VAL A 85 5.62 -10.44 -27.81
N ASP A 86 6.63 -11.30 -28.02
CA ASP A 86 7.15 -11.63 -29.36
C ASP A 86 6.11 -12.32 -30.24
N GLU A 87 5.35 -13.27 -29.68
CA GLU A 87 4.24 -13.95 -30.35
C GLU A 87 3.12 -12.98 -30.72
N PHE A 88 2.74 -12.09 -29.79
CA PHE A 88 1.72 -11.07 -30.02
C PHE A 88 2.08 -10.18 -31.23
N PHE A 89 3.32 -9.68 -31.29
CA PHE A 89 3.76 -8.84 -32.41
C PHE A 89 3.94 -9.63 -33.71
N THR A 90 4.31 -10.92 -33.63
CA THR A 90 4.35 -11.80 -34.81
C THR A 90 2.96 -11.98 -35.43
N LYS A 91 1.92 -12.09 -34.59
CA LYS A 91 0.53 -12.27 -35.02
C LYS A 91 -0.12 -10.98 -35.52
N HIS A 92 0.07 -9.86 -34.82
CA HIS A 92 -0.67 -8.62 -35.07
C HIS A 92 0.13 -7.53 -35.81
N GLY A 93 1.46 -7.59 -35.78
CA GLY A 93 2.34 -6.59 -36.37
C GLY A 93 2.33 -6.61 -37.90
N ARG A 94 2.32 -5.43 -38.54
CA ARG A 94 2.36 -5.28 -40.01
C ARG A 94 3.62 -5.79 -40.66
N ARG A 95 4.69 -5.77 -39.88
CA ARG A 95 6.06 -6.12 -40.21
C ARG A 95 6.76 -6.50 -38.92
N VAL A 96 8.00 -6.96 -39.04
CA VAL A 96 8.89 -7.06 -37.88
C VAL A 96 9.15 -5.66 -37.35
N LEU A 97 8.60 -5.36 -36.16
CA LEU A 97 8.73 -4.07 -35.51
C LEU A 97 10.07 -3.97 -34.76
N ALA A 98 10.74 -2.82 -34.91
CA ALA A 98 11.94 -2.47 -34.14
C ALA A 98 11.60 -2.19 -32.66
N GLY A 99 12.61 -2.07 -31.80
CA GLY A 99 12.41 -1.94 -30.35
C GLY A 99 11.58 -0.71 -29.96
N ASP A 100 11.89 0.44 -30.53
CA ASP A 100 11.14 1.70 -30.38
C ASP A 100 9.70 1.59 -30.93
N GLU A 101 9.53 1.03 -32.12
CA GLU A 101 8.21 0.81 -32.71
C GLU A 101 7.32 -0.10 -31.84
N ARG A 102 7.91 -1.16 -31.25
CA ARG A 102 7.20 -2.03 -30.30
C ARG A 102 6.82 -1.28 -29.04
N THR A 103 7.71 -0.46 -28.50
CA THR A 103 7.43 0.36 -27.32
C THR A 103 6.28 1.34 -27.58
N GLU A 104 6.27 2.03 -28.72
CA GLU A 104 5.15 2.90 -29.11
C GLU A 104 3.84 2.11 -29.26
N ALA A 105 3.87 0.95 -29.91
CA ALA A 105 2.69 0.09 -30.05
C ALA A 105 2.15 -0.40 -28.69
N LEU A 106 3.04 -0.77 -27.75
CA LEU A 106 2.66 -1.14 -26.38
C LEU A 106 2.05 0.05 -25.62
N LYS A 107 2.61 1.27 -25.74
CA LYS A 107 2.01 2.47 -25.13
C LYS A 107 0.60 2.74 -25.65
N LEU A 108 0.39 2.58 -26.96
CA LEU A 108 -0.92 2.71 -27.59
C LEU A 108 -1.92 1.67 -27.04
N LEU A 109 -1.51 0.41 -26.92
CA LEU A 109 -2.34 -0.67 -26.35
C LEU A 109 -2.65 -0.45 -24.87
N GLU A 110 -1.67 -0.06 -24.06
CA GLU A 110 -1.87 0.27 -22.65
C GLU A 110 -2.75 1.52 -22.47
N SER A 111 -2.69 2.50 -23.37
CA SER A 111 -3.61 3.65 -23.35
C SER A 111 -5.07 3.21 -23.50
N GLN A 112 -5.34 2.22 -24.38
CA GLN A 112 -6.67 1.64 -24.55
C GLN A 112 -7.09 0.80 -23.35
N ARG A 113 -6.16 0.04 -22.75
CA ARG A 113 -6.42 -0.67 -21.50
C ARG A 113 -6.84 0.29 -20.39
N HIS A 114 -6.14 1.41 -20.21
CA HIS A 114 -6.50 2.41 -19.22
C HIS A 114 -7.82 3.14 -19.55
N ALA A 115 -8.14 3.32 -20.83
CA ALA A 115 -9.44 3.82 -21.27
C ALA A 115 -10.60 2.88 -20.88
N LEU A 116 -10.37 1.57 -20.76
CA LEU A 116 -11.34 0.63 -20.19
C LEU A 116 -11.38 0.71 -18.66
N LEU A 117 -10.21 0.75 -18.00
CA LEU A 117 -10.10 0.76 -16.54
C LEU A 117 -10.75 2.01 -15.90
N MET A 118 -10.72 3.17 -16.57
CA MET A 118 -11.37 4.38 -16.07
C MET A 118 -12.91 4.28 -15.98
N TYR A 119 -13.52 3.20 -16.47
CA TYR A 119 -14.95 2.90 -16.30
C TYR A 119 -15.24 1.87 -15.20
N THR A 120 -14.26 1.55 -14.34
CA THR A 120 -14.47 0.66 -13.20
C THR A 120 -15.63 1.15 -12.34
N SER A 121 -16.64 0.29 -12.15
CA SER A 121 -17.94 0.66 -11.59
C SER A 121 -17.88 1.17 -10.13
N CYS A 122 -16.89 0.73 -9.35
CA CYS A 122 -16.67 1.19 -7.97
C CYS A 122 -16.44 2.70 -7.90
N GLY A 123 -15.82 3.30 -8.92
CA GLY A 123 -15.53 4.74 -8.97
C GLY A 123 -16.77 5.65 -9.04
N TRP A 124 -17.97 5.06 -9.15
CA TRP A 124 -19.24 5.76 -9.24
C TRP A 124 -20.19 5.44 -8.09
N PHE A 125 -19.88 4.39 -7.34
CA PHE A 125 -20.82 3.80 -6.40
C PHE A 125 -21.04 4.68 -5.16
N PHE A 126 -19.95 5.28 -4.67
CA PHE A 126 -19.91 6.12 -3.48
C PHE A 126 -20.24 7.57 -3.79
N ASP A 127 -20.17 8.41 -2.76
CA ASP A 127 -20.90 9.68 -2.72
C ASP A 127 -20.04 10.85 -3.18
N GLU A 128 -18.73 10.67 -3.27
CA GLU A 128 -17.75 11.75 -3.35
C GLU A 128 -16.66 11.51 -4.39
N ILE A 129 -16.45 12.51 -5.26
CA ILE A 129 -15.47 12.48 -6.34
C ILE A 129 -14.02 12.44 -5.85
N SER A 130 -13.72 12.97 -4.66
CA SER A 130 -12.40 12.86 -4.03
C SER A 130 -12.21 11.55 -3.25
N GLY A 131 -13.19 10.63 -3.28
CA GLY A 131 -13.08 9.28 -2.74
C GLY A 131 -12.03 8.45 -3.47
N ILE A 132 -11.47 7.43 -2.79
CA ILE A 132 -10.35 6.63 -3.30
C ILE A 132 -10.70 5.92 -4.61
N GLU A 133 -11.94 5.45 -4.76
CA GLU A 133 -12.41 4.73 -5.93
C GLU A 133 -12.56 5.66 -7.14
N THR A 134 -13.11 6.86 -6.93
CA THR A 134 -13.29 7.85 -8.00
C THR A 134 -11.94 8.44 -8.42
N VAL A 135 -11.07 8.73 -7.45
CA VAL A 135 -9.69 9.15 -7.73
C VAL A 135 -8.95 8.08 -8.54
N GLN A 136 -9.14 6.79 -8.26
CA GLN A 136 -8.50 5.70 -9.00
C GLN A 136 -8.89 5.70 -10.49
N ILE A 137 -10.16 5.94 -10.83
CA ILE A 137 -10.57 6.02 -12.24
C ILE A 137 -10.03 7.27 -12.95
N ILE A 138 -9.88 8.39 -12.23
CA ILE A 138 -9.24 9.60 -12.75
C ILE A 138 -7.72 9.35 -12.93
N GLN A 139 -7.08 8.58 -12.06
CA GLN A 139 -5.68 8.16 -12.23
C GLN A 139 -5.50 7.28 -13.47
N TYR A 140 -6.45 6.37 -13.77
CA TYR A 140 -6.42 5.62 -15.03
C TYR A 140 -6.55 6.54 -16.25
N ALA A 141 -7.44 7.54 -16.20
CA ALA A 141 -7.55 8.56 -17.24
C ALA A 141 -6.23 9.33 -17.41
N GLY A 142 -5.63 9.77 -16.31
CA GLY A 142 -4.32 10.45 -16.31
C GLY A 142 -3.21 9.58 -16.91
N ARG A 143 -3.17 8.28 -16.60
CA ARG A 143 -2.19 7.35 -17.19
C ARG A 143 -2.42 7.14 -18.69
N ALA A 144 -3.66 7.06 -19.14
CA ALA A 144 -3.97 6.97 -20.58
C ALA A 144 -3.50 8.24 -21.33
N ILE A 145 -3.71 9.42 -20.73
CA ILE A 145 -3.24 10.71 -21.24
C ILE A 145 -1.71 10.75 -21.32
N GLN A 146 -1.02 10.29 -20.27
CA GLN A 146 0.44 10.23 -20.24
C GLN A 146 0.98 9.35 -21.39
N LEU A 147 0.47 8.13 -21.52
CA LEU A 147 0.91 7.17 -22.55
C LEU A 147 0.69 7.69 -23.97
N ILE A 148 -0.46 8.32 -24.23
CA ILE A 148 -0.75 8.84 -25.57
C ILE A 148 0.07 10.09 -25.87
N ALA A 149 0.35 10.95 -24.88
CA ALA A 149 1.14 12.15 -25.05
C ALA A 149 2.58 11.82 -25.50
N GLU A 150 3.17 10.74 -24.97
CA GLU A 150 4.50 10.28 -25.37
C GLU A 150 4.58 9.79 -26.82
N VAL A 151 3.46 9.40 -27.44
CA VAL A 151 3.41 8.90 -28.84
C VAL A 151 2.86 9.95 -29.81
N SER A 152 1.96 10.83 -29.35
CA SER A 152 1.27 11.81 -30.20
C SER A 152 1.79 13.24 -30.06
N GLY A 153 2.38 13.60 -28.91
CA GLY A 153 2.84 14.95 -28.62
C GLY A 153 1.73 15.98 -28.27
N ASP A 154 0.48 15.54 -28.09
CA ASP A 154 -0.67 16.43 -27.88
C ASP A 154 -0.99 16.74 -26.40
N ASP A 155 -1.49 17.95 -26.13
CA ASP A 155 -1.94 18.41 -24.79
C ASP A 155 -3.43 18.06 -24.51
N ARG A 156 -3.74 16.76 -24.51
CA ARG A 156 -5.08 16.26 -24.12
C ARG A 156 -5.38 16.52 -22.64
N GLU A 157 -4.34 16.60 -21.81
CA GLU A 157 -4.45 16.81 -20.37
C GLU A 157 -5.17 18.11 -20.03
N ARG A 158 -4.80 19.22 -20.68
CA ARG A 158 -5.42 20.53 -20.44
C ARG A 158 -6.93 20.50 -20.68
N THR A 159 -7.36 19.89 -21.79
CA THR A 159 -8.80 19.81 -22.13
C THR A 159 -9.53 18.89 -21.16
N PHE A 160 -8.94 17.74 -20.81
CA PHE A 160 -9.52 16.83 -19.83
C PHE A 160 -9.74 17.51 -18.47
N ARG A 161 -8.74 18.23 -17.97
CA ARG A 161 -8.82 18.98 -16.71
C ARG A 161 -9.93 20.04 -16.76
N SER A 162 -10.04 20.80 -17.84
CA SER A 162 -11.12 21.78 -18.01
C SER A 162 -12.51 21.15 -17.98
N LEU A 163 -12.68 19.93 -18.51
CA LEU A 163 -13.93 19.18 -18.39
C LEU A 163 -14.19 18.73 -16.94
N LEU A 164 -13.15 18.28 -16.23
CA LEU A 164 -13.23 17.87 -14.83
C LEU A 164 -13.59 19.00 -13.86
N GLU A 165 -13.27 20.27 -14.16
CA GLU A 165 -13.66 21.44 -13.35
C GLU A 165 -15.17 21.50 -13.07
N LYS A 166 -15.98 20.94 -13.96
CA LYS A 166 -17.45 20.91 -13.84
C LYS A 166 -17.93 19.90 -12.78
N ALA A 167 -17.11 18.91 -12.43
CA ALA A 167 -17.43 17.93 -11.40
C ALA A 167 -17.08 18.50 -10.02
N LYS A 168 -18.07 18.96 -9.26
CA LYS A 168 -17.86 19.59 -7.94
C LYS A 168 -17.86 18.58 -6.81
N SER A 169 -16.88 18.70 -5.91
CA SER A 169 -16.80 17.91 -4.68
C SER A 169 -17.89 18.33 -3.70
N ASN A 170 -18.39 17.38 -2.90
CA ASN A 170 -19.21 17.69 -1.74
C ASN A 170 -18.38 18.28 -0.58
N ILE A 171 -17.04 18.19 -0.65
CA ILE A 171 -16.09 18.70 0.34
C ILE A 171 -15.51 20.05 -0.16
N PRO A 172 -15.83 21.19 0.49
CA PRO A 172 -15.39 22.51 0.04
C PRO A 172 -13.87 22.64 -0.15
N GLU A 173 -13.08 21.99 0.71
CA GLU A 173 -11.61 22.02 0.68
C GLU A 173 -11.05 21.37 -0.59
N GLN A 174 -11.74 20.36 -1.13
CA GLN A 174 -11.34 19.65 -2.35
C GLN A 174 -11.73 20.41 -3.62
N GLY A 175 -12.82 21.18 -3.58
CA GLY A 175 -13.25 22.02 -4.69
C GLY A 175 -13.86 21.23 -5.84
N ASP A 176 -13.09 20.95 -6.89
CA ASP A 176 -13.57 20.32 -8.13
C ASP A 176 -12.60 19.30 -8.72
N GLY A 177 -13.05 18.62 -9.77
CA GLY A 177 -12.32 17.53 -10.42
C GLY A 177 -10.94 17.93 -10.93
N ALA A 178 -10.71 19.18 -11.33
CA ALA A 178 -9.39 19.65 -11.75
C ALA A 178 -8.44 19.78 -10.57
N ARG A 179 -8.90 20.37 -9.46
CA ARG A 179 -8.12 20.43 -8.21
C ARG A 179 -7.85 19.04 -7.64
N ILE A 180 -8.80 18.11 -7.79
CA ILE A 180 -8.63 16.70 -7.42
C ILE A 180 -7.56 16.04 -8.31
N PHE A 181 -7.56 16.32 -9.61
CA PHE A 181 -6.51 15.83 -10.52
C PHE A 181 -5.12 16.35 -10.10
N ASP A 182 -4.98 17.65 -9.85
CA ASP A 182 -3.72 18.26 -9.37
C ASP A 182 -3.23 17.64 -8.06
N ARG A 183 -4.16 17.38 -7.14
CA ARG A 183 -3.83 16.91 -5.79
C ARG A 183 -3.53 15.42 -5.72
N PHE A 184 -4.22 14.61 -6.52
CA PHE A 184 -4.22 13.15 -6.36
C PHE A 184 -3.75 12.37 -7.58
N VAL A 185 -3.67 12.99 -8.76
CA VAL A 185 -3.23 12.35 -10.01
C VAL A 185 -1.84 12.83 -10.38
N THR A 186 -1.62 14.14 -10.49
CA THR A 186 -0.30 14.72 -10.87
C THR A 186 0.85 14.21 -9.99
N PRO A 187 0.74 14.11 -8.65
CA PRO A 187 1.86 13.69 -7.81
C PRO A 187 2.18 12.20 -7.93
N VAL A 188 1.26 11.39 -8.45
CA VAL A 188 1.44 9.94 -8.60
C VAL A 188 1.78 9.53 -10.04
N VAL A 189 1.91 10.49 -10.96
CA VAL A 189 2.50 10.23 -12.28
C VAL A 189 3.92 9.69 -12.08
N ILE A 190 4.24 8.61 -12.81
CA ILE A 190 5.53 7.91 -12.74
C ILE A 190 6.18 8.00 -14.12
N ASP A 191 7.43 8.42 -14.13
CA ASP A 191 8.36 8.30 -15.24
C ASP A 191 9.61 7.50 -14.79
N LEU A 192 10.49 7.19 -15.75
CA LEU A 192 11.70 6.40 -15.47
C LEU A 192 12.67 7.15 -14.53
N LYS A 193 12.69 8.49 -14.57
CA LYS A 193 13.52 9.33 -13.69
C LYS A 193 13.09 9.23 -12.24
N LYS A 194 11.78 9.23 -11.95
CA LYS A 194 11.24 9.02 -10.61
C LYS A 194 11.52 7.62 -10.08
N VAL A 195 11.55 6.61 -10.95
CA VAL A 195 12.00 5.25 -10.58
C VAL A 195 13.50 5.25 -10.23
N ALA A 196 14.35 5.92 -11.00
CA ALA A 196 15.78 6.05 -10.69
C ALA A 196 16.04 6.76 -9.36
N VAL A 197 15.28 7.82 -9.06
CA VAL A 197 15.33 8.53 -7.77
C VAL A 197 14.91 7.63 -6.63
N HIS A 198 13.81 6.88 -6.83
CA HIS A 198 13.34 5.92 -5.86
C HIS A 198 14.42 4.88 -5.53
N TYR A 199 15.04 4.33 -6.58
CA TYR A 199 16.19 3.43 -6.45
C TYR A 199 17.33 4.09 -5.67
N ALA A 200 17.75 5.30 -6.04
CA ALA A 200 18.84 6.02 -5.39
C ALA A 200 18.62 6.21 -3.89
N VAL A 201 17.39 6.55 -3.47
CA VAL A 201 17.07 6.72 -2.05
C VAL A 201 17.08 5.40 -1.32
N SER A 202 16.51 4.35 -1.92
CA SER A 202 16.55 3.02 -1.32
C SER A 202 17.98 2.46 -1.25
N SER A 203 18.87 2.77 -2.21
CA SER A 203 20.24 2.24 -2.26
C SER A 203 21.18 2.80 -1.18
N VAL A 204 20.79 3.90 -0.50
CA VAL A 204 21.50 4.40 0.69
C VAL A 204 21.15 3.57 1.93
N MET A 205 19.96 2.98 1.97
CA MET A 205 19.48 2.20 3.12
C MET A 205 19.69 0.71 2.97
N GLU A 206 19.58 0.21 1.75
CA GLU A 206 19.64 -1.20 1.38
C GLU A 206 20.77 -1.40 0.36
N ASP A 207 21.45 -2.54 0.43
CA ASP A 207 22.41 -2.91 -0.61
C ASP A 207 21.67 -3.68 -1.70
N PHE A 208 21.55 -3.05 -2.87
CA PHE A 208 20.95 -3.67 -4.04
C PHE A 208 22.01 -4.42 -4.86
N GLY A 209 21.63 -5.61 -5.34
CA GLY A 209 22.40 -6.32 -6.36
C GLY A 209 22.49 -5.54 -7.67
N ASP A 210 23.14 -6.14 -8.67
CA ASP A 210 23.35 -5.47 -9.97
C ASP A 210 22.05 -5.27 -10.75
N ARG A 211 21.04 -6.10 -10.50
CA ARG A 211 19.69 -5.96 -11.05
C ARG A 211 18.66 -6.02 -9.92
N THR A 212 17.73 -5.09 -9.92
CA THR A 212 16.65 -4.99 -8.92
C THR A 212 15.32 -4.73 -9.59
N GLU A 213 14.27 -5.39 -9.10
CA GLU A 213 12.89 -5.15 -9.53
C GLU A 213 12.21 -4.14 -8.59
N ILE A 214 11.57 -3.14 -9.16
CA ILE A 214 10.82 -2.10 -8.47
C ILE A 214 9.44 -2.04 -9.10
N TYR A 215 8.48 -2.74 -8.50
CA TYR A 215 7.12 -2.92 -9.06
C TYR A 215 7.17 -3.46 -10.49
N SER A 216 6.72 -2.69 -11.49
CA SER A 216 6.74 -3.07 -12.91
C SER A 216 7.96 -2.55 -13.67
N TYR A 217 9.02 -2.18 -12.96
CA TYR A 217 10.27 -1.67 -13.53
C TYR A 217 11.46 -2.53 -13.10
N THR A 218 12.46 -2.60 -13.96
CA THR A 218 13.77 -3.15 -13.64
C THR A 218 14.80 -2.04 -13.61
N VAL A 219 15.71 -2.09 -12.65
CA VAL A 219 16.85 -1.19 -12.55
C VAL A 219 18.13 -2.02 -12.59
N ASP A 220 18.92 -1.83 -13.64
CA ASP A 220 20.26 -2.39 -13.78
C ASP A 220 21.30 -1.34 -13.34
N LYS A 221 22.06 -1.65 -12.30
CA LYS A 221 23.13 -0.82 -11.73
C LYS A 221 24.37 -0.93 -12.60
N GLU A 222 24.70 0.13 -13.33
CA GLU A 222 25.91 0.18 -14.17
C GLU A 222 27.10 0.76 -13.39
N GLU A 223 26.90 1.87 -12.67
CA GLU A 223 27.92 2.48 -11.80
C GLU A 223 27.29 3.04 -10.53
N TYR A 224 28.00 2.90 -9.41
CA TYR A 224 27.51 3.36 -8.11
C TYR A 224 28.66 3.74 -7.17
N PHE A 225 28.57 4.95 -6.62
CA PHE A 225 29.51 5.51 -5.67
C PHE A 225 28.74 5.93 -4.42
N ARG A 226 29.19 5.47 -3.26
CA ARG A 226 28.61 5.82 -1.97
C ARG A 226 29.70 6.33 -1.04
N ILE A 227 29.53 7.55 -0.55
CA ILE A 227 30.47 8.24 0.34
C ILE A 227 29.73 8.59 1.62
N ALA A 228 30.18 8.03 2.75
CA ALA A 228 29.58 8.28 4.06
C ALA A 228 30.47 9.20 4.90
N ALA A 229 29.89 10.25 5.48
CA ALA A 229 30.55 11.18 6.39
C ALA A 229 29.65 11.42 7.61
N GLY A 230 29.92 10.72 8.72
CA GLY A 230 29.13 10.79 9.94
C GLY A 230 27.68 10.33 9.72
N ARG A 231 26.72 11.25 9.85
CA ARG A 231 25.29 10.99 9.60
C ARG A 231 24.85 11.30 8.17
N THR A 232 25.76 11.82 7.36
CA THR A 232 25.47 12.20 5.98
C THR A 232 26.02 11.16 5.01
N THR A 233 25.31 10.90 3.92
CA THR A 233 25.72 9.99 2.85
C THR A 233 25.44 10.64 1.51
N LEU A 234 26.43 10.66 0.63
CA LEU A 234 26.29 11.01 -0.77
C LEU A 234 26.29 9.71 -1.59
N ALA A 235 25.29 9.53 -2.45
CA ALA A 235 25.24 8.45 -3.43
C ALA A 235 25.18 9.06 -4.84
N ILE A 236 26.04 8.61 -5.75
CA ILE A 236 26.06 9.04 -7.16
C ILE A 236 26.13 7.78 -8.02
N GLY A 237 25.35 7.71 -9.08
CA GLY A 237 25.35 6.51 -9.92
C GLY A 237 24.76 6.69 -11.30
N ARG A 238 24.93 5.64 -12.10
CA ARG A 238 24.35 5.44 -13.42
C ARG A 238 23.59 4.12 -13.43
N VAL A 239 22.33 4.17 -13.86
CA VAL A 239 21.44 3.02 -13.95
C VAL A 239 20.75 2.96 -15.30
N LEU A 240 20.46 1.77 -15.79
CA LEU A 240 19.48 1.55 -16.86
C LEU A 240 18.15 1.18 -16.20
N VAL A 241 17.14 2.03 -16.39
CA VAL A 241 15.78 1.76 -15.91
C VAL A 241 14.94 1.32 -17.09
N ALA A 242 14.20 0.22 -16.95
CA ALA A 242 13.29 -0.27 -17.98
C ALA A 242 11.91 -0.60 -17.42
N SER A 243 10.86 -0.33 -18.20
CA SER A 243 9.48 -0.72 -17.90
C SER A 243 9.20 -2.14 -18.42
N GLY A 244 8.76 -3.03 -17.54
CA GLY A 244 8.23 -4.34 -17.92
C GLY A 244 6.83 -4.27 -18.58
N ILE A 245 6.22 -3.09 -18.65
CA ILE A 245 4.88 -2.89 -19.25
C ILE A 245 5.00 -2.43 -20.70
N THR A 246 5.75 -1.36 -20.94
CA THR A 246 5.88 -0.72 -22.27
C THR A 246 7.19 -1.06 -22.97
N GLY A 247 8.16 -1.64 -22.26
CA GLY A 247 9.51 -1.84 -22.78
C GLY A 247 10.34 -0.55 -22.86
N ASP A 248 9.81 0.60 -22.44
CA ASP A 248 10.60 1.84 -22.36
C ASP A 248 11.85 1.62 -21.53
N SER A 249 12.97 2.15 -21.98
CA SER A 249 14.19 2.13 -21.19
C SER A 249 14.98 3.43 -21.36
N GLU A 250 15.61 3.88 -20.27
CA GLU A 250 16.41 5.09 -20.24
C GLU A 250 17.63 4.85 -19.34
N ARG A 251 18.80 5.27 -19.81
CA ARG A 251 20.00 5.36 -18.96
C ARG A 251 19.95 6.68 -18.22
N ILE A 252 20.03 6.61 -16.89
CA ILE A 252 19.82 7.74 -16.01
C ILE A 252 21.03 7.89 -15.09
N SER A 253 21.55 9.12 -15.01
CA SER A 253 22.48 9.53 -13.96
C SER A 253 21.72 10.12 -12.79
N PHE A 254 22.13 9.78 -11.58
CA PHE A 254 21.55 10.35 -10.36
C PHE A 254 22.62 10.77 -9.36
N ALA A 255 22.24 11.70 -8.49
CA ALA A 255 22.94 11.99 -7.25
C ALA A 255 21.93 12.13 -6.11
N LEU A 256 22.32 11.75 -4.91
CA LEU A 256 21.50 11.79 -3.72
C LEU A 256 22.34 12.16 -2.50
N LEU A 257 21.95 13.23 -1.83
CA LEU A 257 22.43 13.60 -0.51
C LEU A 257 21.40 13.19 0.56
N HIS A 258 21.80 12.27 1.43
CA HIS A 258 21.10 11.97 2.68
C HIS A 258 21.80 12.70 3.83
N MET A 259 21.06 13.53 4.57
CA MET A 259 21.59 14.28 5.72
C MET A 259 21.26 13.62 7.07
N GLY A 260 20.79 12.37 7.05
CA GLY A 260 20.27 11.67 8.20
C GLY A 260 18.75 11.85 8.37
N GLY A 261 18.13 10.94 9.11
CA GLY A 261 16.69 11.00 9.33
C GLY A 261 15.89 10.85 8.02
N HIS A 262 14.89 11.72 7.85
CA HIS A 262 14.04 11.85 6.66
C HIS A 262 14.57 12.89 5.65
N ALA A 263 15.74 13.50 5.91
CA ALA A 263 16.25 14.60 5.12
C ALA A 263 17.05 14.07 3.92
N PHE A 264 16.42 14.05 2.75
CA PHE A 264 17.02 13.66 1.48
C PHE A 264 16.84 14.77 0.45
N ASN A 265 17.84 14.94 -0.40
CA ASN A 265 17.77 15.72 -1.62
C ASN A 265 18.43 14.91 -2.73
N GLY A 266 17.69 14.60 -3.78
CA GLY A 266 18.14 13.78 -4.89
C GLY A 266 17.82 14.43 -6.23
N GLY A 267 18.62 14.15 -7.24
CA GLY A 267 18.36 14.56 -8.61
C GLY A 267 18.62 13.42 -9.58
N ALA A 268 17.88 13.40 -10.69
CA ALA A 268 18.07 12.43 -11.76
C ALA A 268 17.88 13.09 -13.12
N ARG A 269 18.72 12.68 -14.09
CA ARG A 269 18.68 13.15 -15.48
C ARG A 269 19.03 12.04 -16.44
N GLU A 270 18.63 12.22 -17.70
CA GLU A 270 19.11 11.38 -18.79
C GLU A 270 20.64 11.38 -18.83
N TYR A 271 21.24 10.22 -19.10
CA TYR A 271 22.69 10.06 -19.15
C TYR A 271 23.31 10.85 -20.32
N LEU A 272 24.09 11.88 -19.99
CA LEU A 272 24.73 12.77 -20.96
C LEU A 272 26.10 12.28 -21.47
N GLY A 273 26.41 10.99 -21.30
CA GLY A 273 27.73 10.42 -21.61
C GLY A 273 28.74 10.52 -20.47
N GLU A 274 29.91 9.92 -20.70
CA GLU A 274 30.91 9.70 -19.65
C GLU A 274 31.49 11.01 -19.11
N GLU A 275 31.84 11.95 -19.99
CA GLU A 275 32.38 13.25 -19.57
C GLU A 275 31.41 14.02 -18.66
N GLY A 276 30.13 14.07 -19.04
CA GLY A 276 29.09 14.75 -18.27
C GLY A 276 28.82 14.08 -16.91
N PHE A 277 28.91 12.76 -16.84
CA PHE A 277 28.82 12.03 -15.57
C PHE A 277 30.04 12.25 -14.68
N GLN A 278 31.24 12.22 -15.25
CA GLN A 278 32.48 12.42 -14.51
C GLN A 278 32.65 13.84 -13.97
N SER A 279 32.25 14.88 -14.73
CA SER A 279 32.20 16.26 -14.25
C SER A 279 31.25 16.40 -13.06
N MET A 280 29.99 15.95 -13.22
CA MET A 280 28.99 15.96 -12.14
C MET A 280 29.49 15.23 -10.89
N ARG A 281 30.05 14.02 -11.07
CA ARG A 281 30.57 13.22 -9.95
C ARG A 281 31.69 13.96 -9.21
N THR A 282 32.65 14.49 -9.95
CA THR A 282 33.83 15.16 -9.38
C THR A 282 33.44 16.42 -8.61
N GLU A 283 32.59 17.26 -9.20
CA GLU A 283 32.15 18.52 -8.60
C GLU A 283 31.34 18.29 -7.31
N ILE A 284 30.32 17.42 -7.37
CA ILE A 284 29.45 17.14 -6.22
C ILE A 284 30.24 16.45 -5.10
N THR A 285 31.10 15.49 -5.44
CA THR A 285 31.94 14.79 -4.46
C THR A 285 32.89 15.76 -3.76
N ALA A 286 33.56 16.64 -4.51
CA ALA A 286 34.48 17.61 -3.93
C ALA A 286 33.77 18.61 -3.00
N ALA A 287 32.55 19.05 -3.34
CA ALA A 287 31.75 19.91 -2.45
C ALA A 287 31.33 19.19 -1.17
N PHE A 288 30.91 17.92 -1.28
CA PHE A 288 30.53 17.09 -0.14
C PHE A 288 31.70 16.82 0.81
N GLU A 289 32.90 16.52 0.28
CA GLU A 289 34.10 16.29 1.09
C GLU A 289 34.56 17.53 1.86
N ARG A 290 34.26 18.74 1.35
CA ARG A 290 34.49 20.01 2.06
C ARG A 290 33.43 20.31 3.12
N GLY A 291 32.31 19.57 3.14
CA GLY A 291 31.15 19.84 4.00
C GLY A 291 30.33 21.06 3.58
N ASP A 292 30.47 21.54 2.34
CA ASP A 292 29.70 22.68 1.82
C ASP A 292 28.38 22.21 1.21
N PHE A 293 27.39 21.96 2.07
CA PHE A 293 26.08 21.47 1.61
C PHE A 293 25.33 22.48 0.74
N ALA A 294 25.57 23.79 0.89
CA ALA A 294 24.96 24.81 0.05
C ALA A 294 25.45 24.68 -1.40
N ASP A 295 26.76 24.47 -1.58
CA ASP A 295 27.38 24.19 -2.87
C ASP A 295 26.90 22.84 -3.46
N VAL A 296 26.73 21.81 -2.63
CA VAL A 296 26.13 20.53 -3.07
C VAL A 296 24.73 20.74 -3.63
N PHE A 297 23.84 21.46 -2.93
CA PHE A 297 22.49 21.75 -3.44
C PHE A 297 22.55 22.56 -4.74
N HIS A 298 23.42 23.56 -4.82
CA HIS A 298 23.55 24.38 -6.03
C HIS A 298 24.04 23.56 -7.23
N LEU A 299 25.01 22.67 -7.03
CA LEU A 299 25.49 21.75 -8.07
C LEU A 299 24.41 20.75 -8.48
N MET A 300 23.61 20.24 -7.54
CA MET A 300 22.48 19.39 -7.87
C MET A 300 21.43 20.14 -8.71
N ASP A 301 21.06 21.37 -8.32
CA ASP A 301 20.18 22.23 -9.11
C ASP A 301 20.75 22.51 -10.50
N HIS A 302 22.07 22.72 -10.61
CA HIS A 302 22.75 22.96 -11.87
C HIS A 302 22.72 21.72 -12.79
N HIS A 303 23.06 20.55 -12.25
CA HIS A 303 23.17 19.31 -13.04
C HIS A 303 21.81 18.71 -13.38
N PHE A 304 20.82 18.81 -12.48
CA PHE A 304 19.51 18.15 -12.63
C PHE A 304 18.36 19.14 -12.93
N GLY A 305 18.57 20.45 -12.80
CA GLY A 305 17.54 21.47 -13.01
C GLY A 305 16.43 21.39 -11.97
N MET A 306 15.17 21.51 -12.42
CA MET A 306 13.99 21.36 -11.55
C MET A 306 13.69 19.90 -11.15
N HIS A 307 14.49 18.93 -11.59
CA HIS A 307 14.30 17.51 -11.28
C HIS A 307 14.92 17.15 -9.93
N ASN A 308 14.60 17.95 -8.91
CA ASN A 308 15.00 17.69 -7.55
C ASN A 308 13.86 17.00 -6.81
N TYR A 309 14.22 15.96 -6.07
CA TYR A 309 13.32 15.06 -5.41
C TYR A 309 13.64 15.02 -3.93
N SER A 310 12.57 14.94 -3.14
CA SER A 310 12.65 14.86 -1.68
C SER A 310 11.97 13.58 -1.21
N PHE A 311 11.86 13.43 0.11
CA PHE A 311 11.09 12.35 0.72
C PHE A 311 9.68 12.19 0.12
N THR A 312 8.99 13.29 -0.20
CA THR A 312 7.63 13.25 -0.75
C THR A 312 7.56 12.70 -2.18
N SER A 313 8.71 12.58 -2.85
CA SER A 313 8.79 12.05 -4.22
C SER A 313 8.91 10.52 -4.27
N LEU A 314 9.20 9.87 -3.13
CA LEU A 314 9.26 8.42 -3.03
C LEU A 314 7.87 7.78 -3.22
N PHE A 315 7.85 6.53 -3.69
CA PHE A 315 6.63 5.73 -3.64
C PHE A 315 6.14 5.52 -2.20
N ARG A 316 4.82 5.48 -2.01
CA ARG A 316 4.17 5.51 -0.70
C ARG A 316 4.67 4.40 0.24
N ASP A 317 4.89 3.19 -0.27
CA ASP A 317 5.37 2.08 0.56
C ASP A 317 6.76 2.36 1.13
N ARG A 318 7.65 2.99 0.35
CA ARG A 318 8.96 3.40 0.84
C ARG A 318 8.88 4.61 1.76
N GLN A 319 8.01 5.57 1.51
CA GLN A 319 7.75 6.65 2.47
C GLN A 319 7.36 6.06 3.84
N HIS A 320 6.45 5.10 3.85
CA HIS A 320 6.01 4.42 5.07
C HIS A 320 7.15 3.62 5.73
N ALA A 321 7.95 2.89 4.95
CA ALA A 321 9.09 2.13 5.48
C ALA A 321 10.12 3.05 6.17
N VAL A 322 10.52 4.15 5.51
CA VAL A 322 11.45 5.13 6.05
C VAL A 322 10.89 5.79 7.31
N MET A 323 9.63 6.21 7.30
CA MET A 323 8.99 6.80 8.48
C MET A 323 8.94 5.83 9.66
N ASN A 324 8.62 4.56 9.41
CA ASN A 324 8.60 3.54 10.46
C ASN A 324 9.98 3.31 11.08
N LEU A 325 11.05 3.33 10.28
CA LEU A 325 12.43 3.25 10.79
C LEU A 325 12.77 4.45 11.69
N LEU A 326 12.45 5.67 11.27
CA LEU A 326 12.71 6.88 12.06
C LEU A 326 11.90 6.94 13.34
N LEU A 327 10.65 6.50 13.27
CA LEU A 327 9.79 6.40 14.43
C LEU A 327 10.34 5.38 15.42
N LYS A 328 10.87 4.24 14.96
CA LYS A 328 11.45 3.22 15.85
C LYS A 328 12.57 3.78 16.73
N ASP A 329 13.56 4.43 16.13
CA ASP A 329 14.70 5.03 16.86
C ASP A 329 14.23 6.12 17.85
N THR A 330 13.18 6.84 17.47
CA THR A 330 12.58 7.89 18.29
C THR A 330 11.79 7.29 19.46
N TYR A 331 11.03 6.22 19.22
CA TYR A 331 10.27 5.49 20.24
C TYR A 331 11.18 4.87 21.29
N GLU A 332 12.32 4.29 20.91
CA GLU A 332 13.28 3.71 21.86
C GLU A 332 13.82 4.76 22.84
N LYS A 333 14.10 5.99 22.37
CA LYS A 333 14.53 7.10 23.23
C LYS A 333 13.43 7.54 24.18
N TYR A 334 12.21 7.70 23.68
CA TYR A 334 11.08 8.11 24.52
C TYR A 334 10.65 7.03 25.51
N GLU A 335 10.82 5.74 25.18
CA GLU A 335 10.60 4.64 26.12
C GLU A 335 11.43 4.82 27.38
N VAL A 336 12.73 5.13 27.26
CA VAL A 336 13.61 5.33 28.42
C VAL A 336 13.10 6.47 29.31
N VAL A 337 12.83 7.63 28.71
CA VAL A 337 12.39 8.84 29.45
C VAL A 337 11.04 8.63 30.13
N TYR A 338 10.07 8.05 29.40
CA TYR A 338 8.73 7.81 29.94
C TYR A 338 8.74 6.72 31.03
N ARG A 339 9.61 5.72 30.90
CA ARG A 339 9.77 4.68 31.91
C ARG A 339 10.41 5.22 33.17
N GLU A 340 11.42 6.06 33.06
CA GLU A 340 12.04 6.74 34.20
C GLU A 340 11.02 7.61 34.95
N LEU A 341 10.21 8.39 34.22
CA LEU A 341 9.15 9.20 34.80
C LEU A 341 8.08 8.35 35.51
N PHE A 342 7.62 7.27 34.86
CA PHE A 342 6.57 6.41 35.41
C PHE A 342 7.05 5.64 36.65
N GLU A 343 8.20 5.00 36.57
CA GLU A 343 8.73 4.18 37.67
C GLU A 343 9.30 5.05 38.81
N GLY A 344 9.95 6.17 38.49
CA GLY A 344 10.51 7.10 39.47
C GLY A 344 9.45 7.74 40.35
N GLU A 345 8.31 8.12 39.76
CA GLU A 345 7.24 8.82 40.48
C GLU A 345 6.11 7.89 40.96
N ARG A 346 6.31 6.58 40.84
CA ARG A 346 5.31 5.56 41.17
C ARG A 346 4.83 5.63 42.62
N ILE A 347 5.74 5.95 43.55
CA ILE A 347 5.41 6.13 44.98
C ILE A 347 4.49 7.34 45.16
N LEU A 348 4.84 8.48 44.55
CA LEU A 348 4.05 9.70 44.60
C LEU A 348 2.66 9.49 43.97
N MET A 349 2.59 8.82 42.82
CA MET A 349 1.32 8.48 42.17
C MET A 349 0.42 7.61 43.08
N ASN A 350 0.98 6.65 43.83
CA ASN A 350 0.21 5.87 44.79
C ASN A 350 -0.31 6.75 45.93
N PHE A 351 0.50 7.68 46.45
CA PHE A 351 0.09 8.63 47.48
C PHE A 351 -1.10 9.49 47.03
N PHE A 352 -1.06 10.03 45.81
CA PHE A 352 -2.20 10.77 45.24
C PHE A 352 -3.48 9.91 45.23
N ARG A 353 -3.40 8.64 44.80
CA ARG A 353 -4.57 7.75 44.76
C ARG A 353 -5.09 7.41 46.16
N GLU A 354 -4.20 7.13 47.10
CA GLU A 354 -4.56 6.82 48.50
C GLU A 354 -5.19 8.03 49.20
N ALA A 355 -4.74 9.24 48.89
CA ALA A 355 -5.32 10.49 49.35
C ALA A 355 -6.66 10.85 48.66
N GLY A 356 -7.16 10.03 47.73
CA GLY A 356 -8.38 10.31 46.96
C GLY A 356 -8.23 11.48 45.97
N MET A 357 -7.00 11.86 45.64
CA MET A 357 -6.68 12.96 44.73
C MET A 357 -6.44 12.46 43.31
N THR A 358 -6.71 13.32 42.32
CA THR A 358 -6.43 12.99 40.92
C THR A 358 -4.93 13.01 40.67
N VAL A 359 -4.38 11.90 40.18
CA VAL A 359 -2.98 11.83 39.72
C VAL A 359 -2.76 12.86 38.60
N PRO A 360 -1.71 13.69 38.65
CA PRO A 360 -1.38 14.63 37.58
C PRO A 360 -1.28 13.98 36.21
N ASN A 361 -1.76 14.69 35.17
CA ASN A 361 -1.86 14.13 33.81
C ASN A 361 -0.52 13.67 33.23
N VAL A 362 0.57 14.37 33.58
CA VAL A 362 1.92 14.03 33.10
C VAL A 362 2.34 12.61 33.51
N PHE A 363 2.05 12.20 34.74
CA PHE A 363 2.36 10.85 35.24
C PHE A 363 1.40 9.80 34.66
N ARG A 364 0.12 10.18 34.47
CA ARG A 364 -0.88 9.30 33.84
C ARG A 364 -0.52 9.00 32.39
N ALA A 365 -0.13 10.01 31.61
CA ALA A 365 0.31 9.85 30.22
C ALA A 365 1.58 8.98 30.14
N ALA A 366 2.50 9.12 31.09
CA ALA A 366 3.67 8.27 31.20
C ALA A 366 3.31 6.80 31.44
N ALA A 367 2.43 6.55 32.42
CA ALA A 367 1.91 5.22 32.72
C ALA A 367 1.16 4.60 31.54
N GLU A 368 0.28 5.37 30.88
CA GLU A 368 -0.48 4.93 29.72
C GLU A 368 0.43 4.46 28.59
N PHE A 369 1.44 5.26 28.24
CA PHE A 369 2.39 4.92 27.19
C PHE A 369 3.17 3.64 27.52
N ILE A 370 3.74 3.54 28.73
CA ILE A 370 4.58 2.41 29.14
C ILE A 370 3.78 1.12 29.31
N LEU A 371 2.59 1.17 29.91
CA LEU A 371 1.76 -0.02 30.10
C LEU A 371 1.24 -0.56 28.78
N ASN A 372 0.83 0.30 27.84
CA ASN A 372 0.46 -0.14 26.49
C ASN A 372 1.65 -0.70 25.72
N LEU A 373 2.86 -0.16 25.90
CA LEU A 373 4.07 -0.72 25.30
C LEU A 373 4.40 -2.11 25.86
N ASP A 374 4.34 -2.28 27.19
CA ASP A 374 4.63 -3.54 27.86
C ASP A 374 3.56 -4.61 27.54
N LEU A 375 2.28 -4.23 27.43
CA LEU A 375 1.22 -5.13 26.95
C LEU A 375 1.48 -5.59 25.52
N ARG A 376 1.83 -4.67 24.60
CA ARG A 376 2.19 -5.02 23.21
C ARG A 376 3.36 -6.00 23.17
N LYS A 377 4.42 -5.76 23.95
CA LYS A 377 5.58 -6.66 24.07
C LYS A 377 5.15 -8.02 24.61
N ALA A 378 4.36 -8.08 25.68
CA ALA A 378 3.92 -9.33 26.30
C ALA A 378 3.04 -10.18 25.37
N PHE A 379 2.15 -9.57 24.58
CA PHE A 379 1.33 -10.30 23.60
C PHE A 379 2.10 -10.72 22.34
N SER A 380 3.25 -10.10 22.08
CA SER A 380 4.13 -10.44 20.94
C SER A 380 5.14 -11.55 21.26
N GLN A 381 5.36 -11.89 22.53
CA GLN A 381 6.27 -12.95 22.95
C GLN A 381 5.72 -14.35 22.66
N ASP A 382 6.59 -15.32 22.40
CA ASP A 382 6.20 -16.73 22.27
C ASP A 382 7.09 -17.60 23.16
N PRO A 383 6.55 -18.31 24.17
CA PRO A 383 5.14 -18.37 24.61
C PRO A 383 4.64 -17.08 25.28
N LEU A 384 3.32 -16.98 25.51
CA LEU A 384 2.73 -15.88 26.28
C LEU A 384 3.04 -16.03 27.77
N ASP A 385 3.43 -14.93 28.41
CA ASP A 385 3.46 -14.85 29.88
C ASP A 385 2.10 -14.35 30.40
N ALA A 386 1.23 -15.30 30.73
CA ALA A 386 -0.10 -15.02 31.25
C ALA A 386 -0.08 -14.25 32.58
N ASN A 387 0.95 -14.45 33.42
CA ASN A 387 1.06 -13.76 34.70
C ASN A 387 1.45 -12.30 34.48
N ARG A 388 2.41 -12.04 33.58
CA ARG A 388 2.80 -10.68 33.20
C ARG A 388 1.63 -9.92 32.56
N ILE A 389 0.89 -10.53 31.65
CA ILE A 389 -0.29 -9.90 31.01
C ILE A 389 -1.35 -9.54 32.06
N ARG A 390 -1.71 -10.46 32.95
CA ARG A 390 -2.68 -10.18 34.03
C ARG A 390 -2.20 -9.07 34.97
N ALA A 391 -0.90 -9.03 35.29
CA ALA A 391 -0.32 -7.98 36.11
C ALA A 391 -0.44 -6.60 35.42
N LEU A 392 -0.11 -6.53 34.13
CA LEU A 392 -0.20 -5.30 33.34
C LEU A 392 -1.64 -4.80 33.19
N VAL A 393 -2.60 -5.70 32.95
CA VAL A 393 -4.04 -5.33 32.91
C VAL A 393 -4.48 -4.69 34.23
N LYS A 394 -4.11 -5.30 35.37
CA LYS A 394 -4.40 -4.72 36.69
C LYS A 394 -3.72 -3.38 36.90
N GLU A 395 -2.53 -3.17 36.36
CA GLU A 395 -1.87 -1.86 36.42
C GLU A 395 -2.59 -0.80 35.59
N VAL A 396 -3.06 -1.14 34.39
CA VAL A 396 -3.86 -0.24 33.55
C VAL A 396 -5.13 0.18 34.28
N GLU A 397 -5.86 -0.78 34.84
CA GLU A 397 -7.06 -0.53 35.65
C GLU A 397 -6.75 0.32 36.89
N LYS A 398 -5.66 -0.01 37.62
CA LYS A 398 -5.20 0.69 38.82
C LYS A 398 -4.91 2.17 38.58
N TRP A 399 -4.44 2.52 37.38
CA TRP A 399 -4.12 3.90 37.01
C TRP A 399 -5.22 4.60 36.19
N GLY A 400 -6.26 3.86 35.78
CA GLY A 400 -7.36 4.38 34.97
C GLY A 400 -6.88 4.96 33.65
N VAL A 401 -5.92 4.30 32.99
CA VAL A 401 -5.38 4.71 31.69
C VAL A 401 -6.05 3.95 30.55
N GLY A 402 -6.01 4.52 29.34
CA GLY A 402 -6.61 3.92 28.14
C GLY A 402 -5.80 2.74 27.60
N TYR A 403 -6.44 1.93 26.76
CA TYR A 403 -5.78 0.93 25.93
C TYR A 403 -5.59 1.47 24.50
N ASP A 404 -4.46 1.15 23.88
CA ASP A 404 -4.26 1.30 22.44
C ASP A 404 -5.04 0.20 21.70
N THR A 405 -6.35 0.42 21.54
CA THR A 405 -7.28 -0.59 21.03
C THR A 405 -6.89 -1.10 19.65
N VAL A 406 -6.50 -0.19 18.75
CA VAL A 406 -6.20 -0.51 17.34
C VAL A 406 -4.95 -1.39 17.23
N GLN A 407 -3.86 -1.02 17.90
CA GLN A 407 -2.63 -1.81 17.79
C GLN A 407 -2.73 -3.14 18.54
N MET A 408 -3.35 -3.13 19.73
CA MET A 408 -3.54 -4.35 20.51
C MET A 408 -4.44 -5.35 19.80
N GLU A 409 -5.56 -4.91 19.21
CA GLU A 409 -6.44 -5.76 18.40
C GLU A 409 -5.65 -6.46 17.30
N ARG A 410 -4.85 -5.70 16.53
CA ARG A 410 -4.06 -6.23 15.43
C ARG A 410 -3.03 -7.27 15.89
N ILE A 411 -2.36 -7.03 17.02
CA ILE A 411 -1.36 -7.96 17.57
C ILE A 411 -2.03 -9.27 18.01
N ILE A 412 -3.14 -9.17 18.74
CA ILE A 412 -3.87 -10.32 19.24
C ILE A 412 -4.45 -11.13 18.07
N ARG A 413 -5.08 -10.46 17.11
CA ARG A 413 -5.67 -11.09 15.92
C ARG A 413 -4.62 -11.87 15.13
N LYS A 414 -3.51 -11.23 14.74
CA LYS A 414 -2.43 -11.89 13.98
C LYS A 414 -1.83 -13.08 14.73
N ARG A 415 -1.72 -13.01 16.05
CA ARG A 415 -1.25 -14.13 16.88
C ARG A 415 -2.21 -15.31 16.81
N LEU A 416 -3.51 -15.05 17.00
CA LEU A 416 -4.53 -16.08 16.95
C LEU A 416 -4.60 -16.72 15.56
N GLU A 417 -4.64 -15.91 14.50
CA GLU A 417 -4.62 -16.36 13.10
C GLU A 417 -3.39 -17.25 12.82
N GLY A 418 -2.19 -16.77 13.14
CA GLY A 418 -0.95 -17.53 12.91
C GLY A 418 -0.90 -18.86 13.64
N ARG A 419 -1.31 -18.89 14.93
CA ARG A 419 -1.34 -20.14 15.71
C ARG A 419 -2.44 -21.09 15.27
N MET A 420 -3.59 -20.56 14.85
CA MET A 420 -4.68 -21.38 14.33
C MET A 420 -4.30 -22.02 12.98
N SER A 421 -3.60 -21.30 12.12
CA SER A 421 -3.04 -21.83 10.86
C SER A 421 -1.99 -22.91 11.13
N LEU A 422 -1.10 -22.73 12.11
CA LEU A 422 -0.16 -23.78 12.53
C LEU A 422 -0.89 -25.02 13.06
N LEU A 423 -1.94 -24.84 13.87
CA LEU A 423 -2.77 -25.94 14.36
C LEU A 423 -3.49 -26.66 13.21
N GLN A 424 -3.93 -25.95 12.17
CA GLN A 424 -4.54 -26.57 11.00
C GLN A 424 -3.55 -27.49 10.26
N THR A 425 -2.29 -27.09 10.16
CA THR A 425 -1.23 -27.91 9.54
C THR A 425 -0.76 -29.06 10.44
N ASN A 426 -0.81 -28.89 11.76
CA ASN A 426 -0.40 -29.88 12.76
C ASN A 426 -1.56 -30.21 13.70
N PRO A 427 -2.63 -30.87 13.20
CA PRO A 427 -3.89 -30.99 13.92
C PRO A 427 -3.78 -31.74 15.24
N SER A 428 -2.85 -32.69 15.39
CA SER A 428 -2.72 -33.50 16.61
C SER A 428 -2.00 -32.79 17.76
N ASP A 429 -1.47 -31.59 17.55
CA ASP A 429 -0.70 -30.87 18.57
C ASP A 429 -1.61 -30.18 19.59
N ILE A 430 -1.76 -30.81 20.76
CA ILE A 430 -2.56 -30.30 21.89
C ILE A 430 -1.96 -29.01 22.46
N ALA A 431 -0.63 -28.82 22.39
CA ALA A 431 0.01 -27.61 22.91
C ALA A 431 -0.39 -26.39 22.07
N LEU A 432 -0.56 -26.54 20.75
CA LEU A 432 -1.10 -25.47 19.90
C LEU A 432 -2.55 -25.12 20.25
N ILE A 433 -3.40 -26.11 20.56
CA ILE A 433 -4.78 -25.87 21.02
C ILE A 433 -4.79 -25.05 22.30
N GLU A 434 -4.02 -25.46 23.31
CA GLU A 434 -3.92 -24.75 24.59
C GLU A 434 -3.30 -23.35 24.41
N ALA A 435 -2.37 -23.19 23.47
CA ALA A 435 -1.75 -21.91 23.15
C ALA A 435 -2.75 -20.92 22.50
N VAL A 436 -3.59 -21.38 21.56
CA VAL A 436 -4.68 -20.56 20.97
C VAL A 436 -5.71 -20.21 22.04
N LYS A 437 -6.15 -21.20 22.82
CA LYS A 437 -7.10 -21.03 23.92
C LYS A 437 -6.61 -20.00 24.93
N THR A 438 -5.37 -20.12 25.40
CA THR A 438 -4.74 -19.16 26.33
C THR A 438 -4.73 -17.74 25.74
N SER A 439 -4.45 -17.60 24.44
CA SER A 439 -4.45 -16.29 23.77
C SER A 439 -5.86 -15.68 23.71
N ALA A 440 -6.88 -16.49 23.42
CA ALA A 440 -8.29 -16.07 23.39
C ALA A 440 -8.85 -15.75 24.80
N GLU A 441 -8.37 -16.43 25.83
CA GLU A 441 -8.73 -16.12 27.22
C GLU A 441 -8.10 -14.82 27.70
N LEU A 442 -6.83 -14.60 27.39
CA LEU A 442 -6.12 -13.38 27.77
C LEU A 442 -6.63 -12.14 27.01
N SER A 443 -7.08 -12.29 25.76
CA SER A 443 -7.65 -11.18 25.00
C SER A 443 -8.95 -10.65 25.61
N ARG A 444 -9.76 -11.52 26.24
CA ARG A 444 -11.01 -11.15 26.92
C ARG A 444 -10.81 -10.34 28.20
N LEU A 445 -9.58 -10.27 28.71
CA LEU A 445 -9.24 -9.37 29.83
C LEU A 445 -9.20 -7.90 29.39
N LEU A 446 -9.11 -7.65 28.09
CA LEU A 446 -9.02 -6.32 27.52
C LEU A 446 -10.41 -5.92 27.00
N PRO A 447 -10.82 -4.65 27.15
CA PRO A 447 -12.05 -4.12 26.56
C PRO A 447 -11.86 -3.85 25.05
N ILE A 448 -11.41 -4.85 24.30
CA ILE A 448 -11.06 -4.75 22.89
C ILE A 448 -11.79 -5.85 22.13
N GLU A 449 -12.60 -5.45 21.16
CA GLU A 449 -13.27 -6.38 20.25
C GLU A 449 -12.27 -6.87 19.19
N VAL A 450 -11.95 -8.15 19.24
CA VAL A 450 -11.02 -8.79 18.29
C VAL A 450 -11.80 -9.44 17.17
N ASN A 451 -11.46 -9.14 15.91
CA ASN A 451 -12.06 -9.84 14.78
C ASN A 451 -11.55 -11.29 14.74
N LEU A 452 -12.43 -12.25 15.01
CA LEU A 452 -12.12 -13.68 15.04
C LEU A 452 -12.51 -14.43 13.76
N TRP A 453 -12.96 -13.75 12.70
CA TRP A 453 -13.55 -14.37 11.52
C TRP A 453 -12.70 -15.47 10.89
N GLU A 454 -11.41 -15.21 10.66
CA GLU A 454 -10.49 -16.21 10.07
C GLU A 454 -10.25 -17.39 11.01
N VAL A 455 -9.99 -17.12 12.30
CA VAL A 455 -9.78 -18.14 13.34
C VAL A 455 -11.00 -19.05 13.49
N GLN A 456 -12.20 -18.47 13.47
CA GLN A 456 -13.47 -19.20 13.52
C GLN A 456 -13.68 -20.06 12.28
N ASN A 457 -13.37 -19.55 11.08
CA ASN A 457 -13.46 -20.33 9.85
C ASN A 457 -12.51 -21.53 9.84
N ILE A 458 -11.26 -21.36 10.31
CA ILE A 458 -10.31 -22.47 10.46
C ILE A 458 -10.84 -23.50 11.45
N TYR A 459 -11.33 -23.07 12.62
CA TYR A 459 -11.90 -23.95 13.64
C TYR A 459 -13.07 -24.77 13.07
N TYR A 460 -14.00 -24.10 12.37
CA TYR A 460 -15.14 -24.75 11.74
C TYR A 460 -14.72 -25.79 10.69
N SER A 461 -13.71 -25.47 9.87
CA SER A 461 -13.15 -26.42 8.90
C SER A 461 -12.54 -27.66 9.58
N MET A 462 -11.77 -27.48 10.65
CA MET A 462 -11.21 -28.56 11.45
C MET A 462 -12.30 -29.39 12.15
N ALA A 463 -13.36 -28.74 12.65
CA ALA A 463 -14.50 -29.42 13.26
C ALA A 463 -15.22 -30.37 12.27
N ARG A 464 -15.26 -30.01 10.98
CA ARG A 464 -15.89 -30.85 9.94
C ARG A 464 -15.02 -32.01 9.47
N SER A 465 -13.70 -31.90 9.61
CA SER A 465 -12.71 -32.83 9.06
C SER A 465 -11.99 -33.62 10.16
N VAL A 466 -11.05 -32.96 10.85
CA VAL A 466 -10.16 -33.52 11.88
C VAL A 466 -10.93 -34.03 13.09
N TYR A 467 -11.84 -33.21 13.63
CA TYR A 467 -12.57 -33.52 14.87
C TYR A 467 -13.37 -34.82 14.76
N LYS A 468 -14.06 -35.04 13.63
CA LYS A 468 -14.82 -36.27 13.38
C LYS A 468 -13.96 -37.53 13.42
N ASN A 469 -12.72 -37.45 12.94
CA ASN A 469 -11.79 -38.57 12.98
C ASN A 469 -11.26 -38.80 14.40
N MET A 470 -10.90 -37.73 15.11
CA MET A 470 -10.43 -37.80 16.50
C MET A 470 -11.49 -38.34 17.47
N VAL A 471 -12.78 -38.04 17.27
CA VAL A 471 -13.88 -38.63 18.05
C VAL A 471 -13.99 -40.15 17.85
N LYS A 472 -13.80 -40.64 16.61
CA LYS A 472 -13.77 -42.09 16.33
C LYS A 472 -12.60 -42.76 17.02
N GLU A 473 -11.42 -42.16 17.00
CA GLU A 473 -10.24 -42.68 17.69
C GLU A 473 -10.38 -42.64 19.22
N ALA A 474 -10.98 -41.59 19.77
CA ALA A 474 -11.28 -41.47 21.19
C ALA A 474 -12.25 -42.55 21.67
N SER A 475 -13.23 -42.93 20.85
CA SER A 475 -14.17 -44.03 21.11
C SER A 475 -13.48 -45.40 21.19
N GLY A 476 -12.27 -45.53 20.63
CA GLY A 476 -11.39 -46.69 20.75
C GLY A 476 -10.48 -46.68 21.99
N ASN A 477 -10.74 -45.80 22.97
CA ASN A 477 -9.95 -45.62 24.20
C ASN A 477 -8.48 -45.21 23.99
N ARG A 478 -8.15 -44.47 22.92
CA ARG A 478 -6.84 -43.80 22.79
C ARG A 478 -6.78 -42.58 23.70
N PRO A 479 -5.93 -42.54 24.75
CA PRO A 479 -5.90 -41.45 25.73
C PRO A 479 -5.61 -40.08 25.11
N GLU A 480 -4.70 -40.02 24.14
CA GLU A 480 -4.31 -38.79 23.43
C GLU A 480 -5.48 -38.19 22.63
N ALA A 481 -6.27 -39.03 21.95
CA ALA A 481 -7.45 -38.58 21.20
C ALA A 481 -8.55 -38.06 22.14
N VAL A 482 -8.74 -38.67 23.31
CA VAL A 482 -9.69 -38.19 24.33
C VAL A 482 -9.27 -36.81 24.85
N GLN A 483 -7.98 -36.63 25.16
CA GLN A 483 -7.44 -35.35 25.61
C GLN A 483 -7.57 -34.27 24.53
N TRP A 484 -7.29 -34.63 23.28
CA TRP A 484 -7.41 -33.74 22.13
C TRP A 484 -8.85 -33.26 21.91
N VAL A 485 -9.82 -34.19 21.90
CA VAL A 485 -11.24 -33.87 21.70
C VAL A 485 -11.73 -32.90 22.77
N LYS A 486 -11.32 -33.11 24.03
CA LYS A 486 -11.64 -32.20 25.13
C LYS A 486 -11.05 -30.81 24.90
N ALA A 487 -9.75 -30.72 24.62
CA ALA A 487 -9.07 -29.44 24.41
C ALA A 487 -9.67 -28.68 23.20
N PHE A 488 -9.99 -29.38 22.12
CA PHE A 488 -10.59 -28.78 20.92
C PHE A 488 -12.00 -28.25 21.17
N VAL A 489 -12.80 -28.94 21.98
CA VAL A 489 -14.12 -28.46 22.40
C VAL A 489 -14.00 -27.23 23.29
N ASP A 490 -13.12 -27.26 24.29
CA ASP A 490 -12.88 -26.12 25.17
C ASP A 490 -12.45 -24.88 24.38
N LEU A 491 -11.62 -25.05 23.33
CA LEU A 491 -11.25 -23.98 22.42
C LEU A 491 -12.46 -23.39 21.68
N GLY A 492 -13.39 -24.23 21.21
CA GLY A 492 -14.62 -23.79 20.54
C GLY A 492 -15.45 -22.82 21.37
N GLU A 493 -15.61 -23.10 22.66
CA GLU A 493 -16.25 -22.18 23.62
C GLU A 493 -15.53 -20.84 23.70
N LYS A 494 -14.18 -20.86 23.73
CA LYS A 494 -13.38 -19.63 23.78
C LYS A 494 -13.42 -18.84 22.47
N LEU A 495 -13.79 -19.47 21.37
CA LEU A 495 -14.02 -18.81 20.08
C LEU A 495 -15.48 -18.40 19.83
N GLY A 496 -16.39 -18.68 20.78
CA GLY A 496 -17.80 -18.29 20.70
C GLY A 496 -18.69 -19.23 19.88
N PHE A 497 -18.27 -20.47 19.66
CA PHE A 497 -19.11 -21.50 19.04
C PHE A 497 -20.10 -22.08 20.04
N ASP A 498 -21.34 -22.34 19.57
CA ASP A 498 -22.26 -23.23 20.26
C ASP A 498 -21.80 -24.69 20.07
N ILE A 499 -21.22 -25.26 21.12
CA ILE A 499 -20.67 -26.61 21.10
C ILE A 499 -21.75 -27.68 20.83
N GLY A 500 -23.02 -27.38 21.10
CA GLY A 500 -24.13 -28.29 20.81
C GLY A 500 -24.33 -28.53 19.30
N SER A 501 -23.77 -27.66 18.47
CA SER A 501 -23.84 -27.73 17.00
C SER A 501 -22.64 -28.44 16.35
N ILE A 502 -21.65 -28.87 17.14
CA ILE A 502 -20.45 -29.57 16.62
C ILE A 502 -20.82 -31.01 16.24
N PRO A 503 -20.60 -31.45 14.98
CA PRO A 503 -21.01 -32.78 14.53
C PRO A 503 -20.31 -33.92 15.29
N GLY A 504 -21.08 -34.83 15.90
CA GLY A 504 -20.57 -36.04 16.55
C GLY A 504 -20.41 -35.96 18.07
N ARG A 505 -21.01 -34.95 18.72
CA ARG A 505 -21.22 -34.92 20.17
C ARG A 505 -22.51 -35.62 20.58
#